data_AF-A0A359MUQ4-F1
#
_entry.id   AF-A0A359MUQ4-F1
#
_cell.length_a   1.000
_cell.length_b   1.000
_cell.length_c   1.000
_cell.angle_alpha   90.00
_cell.angle_beta   90.00
_cell.angle_gamma   90.00
#
_symmetry.space_group_name_H-M   'P 1'
#
loop_
_entity.id
_entity.type
_entity.pdbx_description
1 polymer ?
#
loop_
_entity_poly.entity_id
_entity_poly.type
_entity_poly.pdbx_seq_one_letter_code
_entity_poly.pdbx_strand_id
1 'polypeptide(L)'
;MRRSQPWLVIGIFFFVGCGAVPPAAETGPSLATAVSDNRQYVATVTAVGDKYALLLDGDVILGLDAIPTELEFSPTNDALLVVVSGDLYRYDIPARQATRLYEGVLSAEFSPSGQDIDYVDI
;
A
#
# COMPACT_ATOMS: atom_id res chain seq x y z
N MET A 1 42.38 18.16 24.20
CA MET A 1 41.68 16.90 23.86
C MET A 1 40.21 17.21 23.59
N ARG A 2 39.59 16.39 22.74
CA ARG A 2 38.35 16.54 21.93
C ARG A 2 37.03 17.01 22.60
N ARG A 3 36.25 17.72 21.76
CA ARG A 3 34.76 17.77 21.56
C ARG A 3 33.92 18.44 22.66
N SER A 4 33.40 19.65 22.47
CA SER A 4 32.28 20.13 21.61
C SER A 4 30.87 19.71 22.10
N GLN A 5 30.11 20.72 22.57
CA GLN A 5 28.64 20.80 22.80
C GLN A 5 27.81 20.53 21.50
N PRO A 6 26.47 20.76 21.42
CA PRO A 6 25.37 20.97 22.41
C PRO A 6 24.10 20.11 22.10
N TRP A 7 23.00 20.44 22.80
CA TRP A 7 21.62 19.93 22.72
C TRP A 7 20.95 20.06 21.34
N LEU A 8 19.92 19.25 21.03
CA LEU A 8 19.01 19.52 19.92
C LEU A 8 17.57 19.04 20.20
N VAL A 9 16.66 20.01 20.22
CA VAL A 9 15.20 19.91 20.03
C VAL A 9 14.93 19.65 18.54
N ILE A 10 14.06 18.71 18.17
CA ILE A 10 13.59 18.61 16.77
C ILE A 10 12.07 18.61 16.75
N GLY A 11 11.52 19.72 16.24
CA GLY A 11 10.11 19.91 15.95
C GLY A 11 9.69 19.39 14.58
N ILE A 12 8.39 19.23 14.43
CA ILE A 12 7.67 18.87 13.20
C ILE A 12 7.68 20.08 12.24
N PHE A 13 8.09 19.88 10.98
CA PHE A 13 8.06 20.89 9.92
C PHE A 13 7.21 20.41 8.73
N PHE A 14 6.24 21.22 8.32
CA PHE A 14 5.65 21.22 6.97
C PHE A 14 6.68 21.75 5.96
N PHE A 15 6.79 21.15 4.78
CA PHE A 15 7.55 21.71 3.65
C PHE A 15 6.64 21.91 2.43
N VAL A 16 6.24 23.16 2.20
CA VAL A 16 6.09 23.73 0.85
C VAL A 16 7.46 24.30 0.49
N GLY A 17 8.08 23.79 -0.57
CA GLY A 17 9.35 24.29 -1.10
C GLY A 17 10.45 23.23 -1.10
N CYS A 18 10.61 22.57 -2.25
CA CYS A 18 11.83 21.91 -2.74
C CYS A 18 12.73 21.30 -1.64
N GLY A 19 12.25 20.26 -0.96
CA GLY A 19 12.97 19.53 0.07
C GLY A 19 13.23 18.10 -0.40
N ALA A 20 14.48 17.65 -0.27
CA ALA A 20 14.91 16.31 -0.62
C ALA A 20 13.98 15.23 -0.05
N VAL A 21 13.52 14.34 -0.93
CA VAL A 21 12.89 13.06 -0.56
C VAL A 21 13.84 12.36 0.42
N PRO A 22 13.39 11.86 1.58
CA PRO A 22 14.24 11.00 2.42
C PRO A 22 14.85 9.92 1.52
N PRO A 23 16.16 9.62 1.61
CA PRO A 23 16.73 8.53 0.83
C PRO A 23 15.87 7.31 1.16
N ALA A 24 15.28 6.74 0.12
CA ALA A 24 14.30 5.67 0.16
C ALA A 24 14.40 4.90 1.47
N ALA A 25 13.37 5.00 2.33
CA ALA A 25 13.17 4.01 3.40
C ALA A 25 13.50 2.67 2.74
N GLU A 26 14.52 1.95 3.23
CA GLU A 26 15.15 0.85 2.50
C GLU A 26 14.06 -0.16 2.12
N THR A 27 13.45 0.05 0.95
CA THR A 27 12.34 -0.77 0.48
C THR A 27 13.01 -2.05 0.09
N GLY A 28 12.77 -3.10 0.88
CA GLY A 28 13.22 -4.43 0.54
C GLY A 28 12.77 -4.83 -0.86
N PRO A 29 13.28 -5.97 -1.39
CA PRO A 29 12.80 -6.47 -2.67
C PRO A 29 11.26 -6.53 -2.70
N SER A 30 10.67 -6.23 -3.85
CA SER A 30 9.22 -6.41 -4.06
C SER A 30 8.87 -7.88 -3.80
N LEU A 31 7.86 -8.10 -2.96
CA LEU A 31 7.37 -9.42 -2.59
C LEU A 31 6.14 -9.83 -3.42
N ALA A 32 5.36 -8.85 -3.86
CA ALA A 32 4.22 -9.02 -4.75
C ALA A 32 4.07 -7.77 -5.61
N THR A 33 3.71 -7.96 -6.88
CA THR A 33 3.46 -6.86 -7.81
C THR A 33 2.22 -7.18 -8.64
N ALA A 34 1.32 -6.20 -8.75
CA ALA A 34 0.20 -6.22 -9.69
C ALA A 34 0.31 -5.01 -10.62
N VAL A 35 -0.12 -5.19 -11.87
CA VAL A 35 -0.15 -4.12 -12.87
C VAL A 35 -1.59 -4.02 -13.36
N SER A 36 -2.14 -2.81 -13.35
CA SER A 36 -3.49 -2.55 -13.88
C SER A 36 -3.56 -2.84 -15.37
N ASP A 37 -4.71 -3.28 -15.87
CA ASP A 37 -4.91 -3.63 -17.29
C ASP A 37 -4.60 -2.46 -18.25
N ASN A 38 -4.93 -1.23 -17.85
CA ASN A 38 -4.61 -0.03 -18.62
C ASN A 38 -3.12 0.40 -18.53
N ARG A 39 -2.31 -0.35 -17.77
CA ARG A 39 -0.88 -0.13 -17.49
C ARG A 39 -0.54 1.24 -16.92
N GLN A 40 -1.51 1.92 -16.30
CA GLN A 40 -1.28 3.22 -15.66
C GLN A 40 -0.82 3.07 -14.21
N TYR A 41 -1.15 1.95 -13.57
CA TYR A 41 -0.89 1.73 -12.16
C TYR A 41 -0.08 0.47 -11.91
N VAL A 42 0.85 0.56 -10.96
CA VAL A 42 1.62 -0.57 -10.44
C VAL A 42 1.48 -0.61 -8.93
N ALA A 43 0.89 -1.69 -8.42
CA ALA A 43 0.83 -1.96 -6.99
C ALA A 43 1.99 -2.87 -6.60
N THR A 44 2.72 -2.50 -5.54
CA THR A 44 3.91 -3.22 -5.08
C THR A 44 3.88 -3.42 -3.57
N VAL A 45 4.16 -4.63 -3.11
CA VAL A 45 4.34 -4.92 -1.70
C VAL A 45 5.82 -5.02 -1.39
N THR A 46 6.29 -4.25 -0.41
CA THR A 46 7.70 -4.26 0.02
C THR A 46 7.79 -4.43 1.53
N ALA A 47 8.92 -4.99 1.98
CA ALA A 47 9.25 -5.02 3.40
C ALA A 47 9.74 -3.64 3.85
N VAL A 48 9.22 -3.17 4.99
CA VAL A 48 9.62 -1.91 5.65
C VAL A 48 9.85 -2.23 7.13
N GLY A 49 11.11 -2.47 7.51
CA GLY A 49 11.45 -2.99 8.84
C GLY A 49 10.87 -4.39 9.05
N ASP A 50 10.16 -4.59 10.16
CA ASP A 50 9.50 -5.86 10.52
C ASP A 50 8.08 -6.00 9.94
N LYS A 51 7.64 -5.04 9.12
CA LYS A 51 6.30 -5.00 8.52
C LYS A 51 6.37 -4.91 7.00
N TYR A 52 5.20 -4.81 6.37
CA TYR A 52 5.06 -4.62 4.94
C TYR A 52 4.33 -3.31 4.63
N ALA A 53 4.58 -2.78 3.45
CA ALA A 53 3.85 -1.65 2.91
C ALA A 53 3.36 -1.99 1.50
N LEU A 54 2.12 -1.62 1.21
CA LEU A 54 1.57 -1.61 -0.13
C LEU A 54 1.75 -0.22 -0.72
N LEU A 55 2.41 -0.17 -1.87
CA LEU A 55 2.69 1.02 -2.63
C LEU A 55 1.85 1.02 -3.91
N LEU A 56 1.32 2.16 -4.30
CA LEU A 56 0.73 2.41 -5.62
C LEU A 56 1.60 3.45 -6.32
N ASP A 57 2.23 3.08 -7.43
CA ASP A 57 3.16 3.93 -8.19
C ASP A 57 4.30 4.54 -7.35
N GLY A 58 4.69 3.83 -6.28
CA GLY A 58 5.74 4.27 -5.36
C GLY A 58 5.24 5.03 -4.13
N ASP A 59 3.97 5.43 -4.09
CA ASP A 59 3.36 6.06 -2.91
C ASP A 59 2.81 4.99 -1.97
N VAL A 60 3.11 5.08 -0.66
CA VAL A 60 2.54 4.16 0.34
C VAL A 60 1.05 4.42 0.51
N ILE A 61 0.22 3.40 0.23
CA ILE A 61 -1.24 3.48 0.33
C ILE A 61 -1.82 2.66 1.50
N LEU A 62 -1.11 1.63 1.96
CA LEU A 62 -1.54 0.82 3.09
C LEU A 62 -0.34 0.22 3.84
N GLY A 63 -0.38 0.28 5.18
CA GLY A 63 0.54 -0.48 6.03
C GLY A 63 -0.03 -1.88 6.29
N LEU A 64 0.81 -2.90 6.21
CA LEU A 64 0.40 -4.29 6.26
C LEU A 64 1.18 -5.06 7.33
N ASP A 65 0.48 -5.92 8.07
CA ASP A 65 1.07 -6.80 9.08
C ASP A 65 1.49 -8.17 8.50
N ALA A 66 1.12 -8.47 7.25
CA ALA A 66 1.49 -9.68 6.53
C ALA A 66 1.58 -9.42 5.02
N ILE A 67 2.17 -10.36 4.29
CA ILE A 67 2.14 -10.36 2.82
C ILE A 67 0.70 -10.67 2.38
N PRO A 68 0.10 -9.89 1.48
CA PRO A 68 -1.26 -10.17 1.00
C PRO A 68 -1.28 -11.47 0.19
N THR A 69 -2.36 -12.22 0.35
CA THR A 69 -2.64 -13.42 -0.46
C THR A 69 -3.24 -13.08 -1.81
N GLU A 70 -3.87 -11.90 -1.91
CA GLU A 70 -4.51 -11.42 -3.13
C GLU A 70 -4.24 -9.93 -3.32
N LEU A 71 -3.95 -9.56 -4.56
CA LEU A 71 -3.65 -8.19 -4.98
C LEU A 71 -4.10 -8.00 -6.42
N GLU A 72 -5.25 -7.38 -6.63
CA GLU A 72 -5.91 -7.33 -7.95
C GLU A 72 -6.48 -5.94 -8.24
N PHE A 73 -6.20 -5.42 -9.43
CA PHE A 73 -6.88 -4.21 -9.91
C PHE A 73 -8.25 -4.56 -10.47
N SER A 74 -9.23 -3.73 -10.15
CA SER A 74 -10.54 -3.75 -10.81
C SER A 74 -10.41 -3.69 -12.33
N PRO A 75 -11.32 -4.34 -13.09
CA PRO A 75 -11.38 -4.22 -14.55
C PRO A 75 -11.54 -2.76 -15.03
N THR A 76 -12.17 -1.92 -14.21
CA THR A 76 -12.35 -0.47 -14.44
C THR A 76 -11.11 0.35 -14.11
N ASN A 77 -10.08 -0.26 -13.50
CA ASN A 77 -8.82 0.35 -13.08
C ASN A 77 -8.99 1.54 -12.10
N ASP A 78 -10.09 1.58 -11.35
CA ASP A 78 -10.40 2.64 -10.37
C ASP A 78 -10.30 2.15 -8.92
N ALA A 79 -10.17 0.84 -8.71
CA ALA A 79 -9.94 0.23 -7.41
C ALA A 79 -8.89 -0.88 -7.44
N LEU A 80 -8.34 -1.18 -6.26
CA LEU A 80 -7.42 -2.29 -5.98
C LEU A 80 -7.98 -3.11 -4.80
N LEU A 81 -8.16 -4.41 -5.00
CA LEU A 81 -8.46 -5.36 -3.92
C LEU A 81 -7.18 -5.88 -3.30
N VAL A 82 -7.23 -6.03 -1.98
CA VAL A 82 -6.15 -6.57 -1.17
C VAL A 82 -6.74 -7.52 -0.16
N VAL A 83 -6.38 -8.81 -0.22
CA VAL A 83 -6.67 -9.77 0.84
C VAL A 83 -5.41 -9.98 1.65
N VAL A 84 -5.47 -9.73 2.96
CA VAL A 84 -4.32 -9.85 3.86
C VAL A 84 -4.79 -10.27 5.25
N SER A 85 -4.18 -11.30 5.81
CA SER A 85 -4.50 -11.80 7.16
C SER A 85 -6.00 -12.10 7.39
N GLY A 86 -6.73 -12.49 6.35
CA GLY A 86 -8.17 -12.75 6.42
C GLY A 86 -9.05 -11.50 6.26
N ASP A 87 -8.48 -10.32 6.03
CA ASP A 87 -9.23 -9.11 5.79
C ASP A 87 -9.25 -8.76 4.31
N LEU A 88 -10.43 -8.39 3.80
CA LEU A 88 -10.59 -7.83 2.47
C LEU A 88 -10.62 -6.30 2.53
N TYR A 89 -9.69 -5.67 1.84
CA TYR A 89 -9.65 -4.23 1.63
C TYR A 89 -9.93 -3.90 0.16
N ARG A 90 -10.67 -2.81 -0.05
CA ARG A 90 -10.75 -2.12 -1.34
C ARG A 90 -10.09 -0.75 -1.19
N TYR A 91 -9.07 -0.49 -2.00
CA TYR A 91 -8.49 0.83 -2.14
C TYR A 91 -9.07 1.52 -3.38
N ASP A 92 -9.77 2.63 -3.17
CA ASP A 92 -10.28 3.49 -4.24
C ASP A 92 -9.16 4.43 -4.71
N ILE A 93 -8.76 4.29 -5.97
CA ILE A 93 -7.61 5.00 -6.55
C ILE A 93 -7.91 6.50 -6.73
N PRO A 94 -9.04 6.92 -7.33
CA PRO A 94 -9.40 8.33 -7.43
C PRO A 94 -9.53 9.03 -6.08
N ALA A 95 -10.18 8.40 -5.10
CA ALA A 95 -10.38 8.97 -3.77
C ALA A 95 -9.15 8.84 -2.86
N ARG A 96 -8.14 8.05 -3.27
CA ARG A 96 -6.96 7.69 -2.48
C ARG A 96 -7.32 7.19 -1.08
N GLN A 97 -8.28 6.28 -1.02
CA GLN A 97 -8.86 5.84 0.24
C GLN A 97 -8.96 4.31 0.31
N ALA A 98 -8.40 3.73 1.37
CA ALA A 98 -8.61 2.33 1.72
C ALA A 98 -9.90 2.17 2.55
N THR A 99 -10.69 1.16 2.22
CA THR A 99 -11.85 0.73 3.00
C THR A 99 -11.75 -0.76 3.27
N ARG A 100 -11.86 -1.16 4.54
CA ARG A 100 -12.02 -2.57 4.92
C ARG A 100 -13.48 -2.97 4.66
N LEU A 101 -13.68 -4.02 3.86
CA LEU A 101 -15.01 -4.47 3.47
C LEU A 101 -15.50 -5.62 4.35
N TYR A 102 -14.68 -6.66 4.49
CA TYR A 102 -15.06 -7.90 5.19
C TYR A 102 -13.87 -8.47 5.99
N GLU A 103 -14.20 -9.29 6.98
CA GLU A 103 -13.27 -10.09 7.78
C GLU A 103 -13.51 -11.58 7.49
N GLY A 104 -12.51 -12.43 7.70
CA GLY A 104 -12.59 -13.87 7.48
C GLY A 104 -12.56 -14.30 6.02
N VAL A 105 -12.01 -13.48 5.12
CA VAL A 105 -11.95 -13.75 3.68
C VAL A 105 -10.69 -14.53 3.31
N LEU A 106 -10.86 -15.63 2.58
CA LEU A 106 -9.76 -16.42 2.01
C LEU A 106 -9.33 -15.91 0.63
N SER A 107 -10.29 -15.51 -0.19
CA SER A 107 -10.07 -14.99 -1.54
C SER A 107 -11.27 -14.13 -1.97
N ALA A 108 -11.01 -13.14 -2.81
CA ALA A 108 -12.01 -12.28 -3.41
C ALA A 108 -11.58 -11.82 -4.81
N GLU A 109 -12.52 -11.77 -5.74
CA GLU A 109 -12.30 -11.32 -7.11
C GLU A 109 -13.32 -10.24 -7.51
N PHE A 110 -12.94 -9.37 -8.44
CA PHE A 110 -13.91 -8.48 -9.04
C PHE A 110 -14.79 -9.23 -10.03
N SER A 111 -16.09 -8.93 -10.00
CA SER A 111 -16.96 -9.22 -11.13
C SER A 111 -16.41 -8.58 -12.42
N PRO A 112 -16.69 -9.12 -13.62
CA PRO A 112 -16.20 -8.55 -14.88
C PRO A 112 -16.62 -7.09 -15.13
N SER A 113 -17.70 -6.63 -14.48
CA SER A 113 -18.16 -5.24 -14.55
C SER A 113 -17.35 -4.30 -13.63
N GLY A 114 -16.58 -4.84 -12.69
CA GLY A 114 -15.86 -4.11 -11.64
C GLY A 114 -16.77 -3.55 -10.53
N GLN A 115 -18.08 -3.82 -10.58
CA GLN A 115 -19.05 -3.22 -9.65
C GLN A 115 -19.25 -4.08 -8.40
N ASP A 116 -19.30 -5.39 -8.57
CA ASP A 116 -19.48 -6.36 -7.50
C ASP A 116 -18.17 -7.08 -7.19
N ILE A 117 -18.06 -7.59 -5.96
CA ILE A 117 -16.92 -8.36 -5.47
C ILE A 117 -17.46 -9.68 -4.94
N ASP A 118 -17.02 -10.78 -5.55
CA ASP A 118 -17.29 -12.12 -5.07
C ASP A 118 -16.17 -12.53 -4.10
N TYR A 119 -16.51 -13.25 -3.02
CA TYR A 119 -15.52 -13.68 -2.04
C TYR A 119 -15.87 -15.02 -1.40
N VAL A 120 -14.85 -15.68 -0.87
CA VAL A 120 -14.95 -16.92 -0.08
C VAL A 120 -14.51 -16.63 1.34
N ASP A 121 -15.33 -17.02 2.32
CA ASP A 121 -15.07 -16.86 3.76
C ASP A 121 -14.69 -18.19 4.46
N ILE A 122 -14.20 -18.07 5.71
CA ILE A 122 -13.81 -19.20 6.59
C ILE A 122 -14.91 -19.64 7.56
#